data_AF-A0A418AIT1-F1
#
_entry.id   AF-A0A418AIT1-F1
#
_cell.length_a   1.000
_cell.length_b   1.000
_cell.length_c   1.000
_cell.angle_alpha   90.00
_cell.angle_beta   90.00
_cell.angle_gamma   90.00
#
_symmetry.space_group_name_H-M   'P 1'
#
loop_
_entity.id
_entity.type
_entity.pdbx_description
1 polymer ?
#
loop_
_entity_poly.entity_id
_entity_poly.type
_entity_poly.pdbx_seq_one_letter_code
_entity_poly.pdbx_strand_id
1 'polypeptide(L)'
;MKQRMTLVENHDLRVPGTKKSKKRITIVVTTNDAGIDRINALFIGSAANPRCFSGQSAEELGFIYKSSKKGRMNANIFNSYLESIDTMMVDQDRKVLILVDDAPPQ
;
A
#
# COMPACT_ATOMS: atom_id res chain seq x y z
N MET A 1 4.60 2.74 -12.61
CA MET A 1 3.90 3.97 -12.14
C MET A 1 3.26 3.72 -10.78
N LYS A 2 3.70 4.41 -9.72
CA LYS A 2 3.12 4.29 -8.37
C LYS A 2 1.96 5.28 -8.22
N GLN A 3 0.72 4.83 -8.43
CA GLN A 3 -0.43 5.69 -8.13
C GLN A 3 -0.65 5.72 -6.61
N ARG A 4 -0.30 6.83 -5.97
CA ARG A 4 -0.55 7.08 -4.56
C ARG A 4 -1.94 7.71 -4.39
N MET A 5 -2.94 6.88 -4.12
CA MET A 5 -4.28 7.37 -3.74
C MET A 5 -4.40 7.41 -2.22
N THR A 6 -4.68 8.58 -1.65
CA THR A 6 -4.95 8.75 -0.20
C THR A 6 -6.43 9.03 -0.03
N LEU A 7 -7.18 8.09 0.52
CA LEU A 7 -8.58 8.32 0.91
C LEU A 7 -8.60 9.11 2.23
N VAL A 8 -9.25 10.27 2.19
CA VAL A 8 -9.51 11.11 3.38
C VAL A 8 -11.02 11.05 3.63
N GLU A 9 -11.44 10.42 4.72
CA GLU A 9 -12.83 10.53 5.18
C GLU A 9 -13.10 11.95 5.66
N ASN A 10 -14.02 12.65 4.99
CA ASN A 10 -14.47 13.99 5.37
C ASN A 10 -15.64 13.87 6.35
N HIS A 11 -15.35 13.77 7.64
CA HIS A 11 -16.39 13.84 8.68
C HIS A 11 -16.08 14.86 9.79
N ASP A 12 -15.18 15.81 9.52
CA ASP A 12 -14.81 16.87 10.46
C ASP A 12 -15.56 18.16 10.12
N LEU A 13 -16.54 18.54 10.94
CA LEU A 13 -17.05 19.91 11.01
C LEU A 13 -15.84 20.82 11.30
N ARG A 14 -15.45 21.62 10.30
CA ARG A 14 -14.15 22.30 10.27
C ARG A 14 -14.13 23.47 11.26
N VAL A 15 -13.64 23.24 12.49
CA VAL A 15 -13.42 24.29 13.50
C VAL A 15 -12.09 25.02 13.21
N PRO A 16 -12.07 26.37 13.10
CA PRO A 16 -10.82 27.13 12.95
C PRO A 16 -9.80 26.78 14.04
N GLY A 17 -8.55 26.48 13.67
CA GLY A 17 -7.48 26.09 14.61
C GLY A 17 -7.31 24.58 14.84
N THR A 18 -8.19 23.72 14.31
CA THR A 18 -8.02 22.27 14.41
C THR A 18 -7.10 21.70 13.33
N LYS A 19 -6.13 20.87 13.77
CA LYS A 19 -5.20 20.16 12.88
C LYS A 19 -5.95 19.02 12.20
N LYS A 20 -5.91 18.98 10.86
CA LYS A 20 -6.52 17.89 10.08
C LYS A 20 -6.01 16.52 10.57
N SER A 21 -6.94 15.60 10.74
CA SER A 21 -6.66 14.18 10.93
C SER A 21 -5.73 13.68 9.82
N LYS A 22 -4.62 13.03 10.20
CA LYS A 22 -3.62 12.47 9.26
C LYS A 22 -3.81 10.96 9.05
N LYS A 23 -5.04 10.46 9.18
CA LYS A 23 -5.35 9.07 8.83
C LYS A 23 -5.04 8.85 7.35
N ARG A 24 -4.33 7.76 7.06
CA ARG A 24 -3.84 7.42 5.71
C ARG A 24 -3.91 5.92 5.51
N ILE A 25 -4.34 5.54 4.32
CA ILE A 25 -4.12 4.21 3.75
C ILE A 25 -3.26 4.45 2.51
N THR A 26 -2.15 3.72 2.40
CA THR A 26 -1.30 3.71 1.21
C THR A 26 -1.63 2.46 0.40
N ILE A 27 -1.79 2.61 -0.91
CA ILE A 27 -1.97 1.49 -1.84
C ILE A 27 -0.73 1.40 -2.70
N VAL A 28 -0.20 0.19 -2.85
CA VAL A 28 0.91 -0.14 -3.73
C VAL A 28 0.36 -0.97 -4.87
N VAL A 29 0.53 -0.47 -6.09
CA VAL A 29 0.10 -1.14 -7.32
C VAL A 29 1.34 -1.34 -8.18
N THR A 30 1.50 -2.56 -8.69
CA THR A 30 2.59 -2.91 -9.61
C THR A 30 1.96 -3.54 -10.84
N THR A 31 2.35 -3.02 -12.01
CA THR A 31 1.86 -3.47 -13.30
C THR A 31 2.95 -3.31 -14.34
N ASN A 32 2.87 -4.10 -15.42
CA ASN A 32 3.72 -3.91 -16.58
C ASN A 32 3.39 -2.60 -17.34
N ASP A 33 4.21 -2.27 -18.33
CA ASP A 33 4.05 -1.03 -19.12
C ASP A 33 2.68 -0.97 -19.83
N ALA A 34 2.18 -2.13 -20.29
CA ALA A 34 0.87 -2.23 -20.94
C ALA A 34 -0.32 -2.13 -19.96
N GLY A 35 -0.10 -2.21 -18.64
CA GLY A 35 -1.17 -2.18 -17.63
C GLY A 35 -2.04 -3.44 -17.57
N ILE A 36 -1.67 -4.51 -18.27
CA ILE A 36 -2.44 -5.76 -18.38
C ILE A 36 -2.05 -6.73 -17.27
N ASP A 37 -0.74 -6.94 -17.12
CA ASP A 37 -0.19 -7.81 -16.07
C ASP A 37 -0.09 -7.00 -14.78
N ARG A 38 -0.82 -7.42 -13.76
CA ARG A 38 -0.99 -6.70 -12.49
C ARG A 38 -0.73 -7.63 -11.33
N ILE A 39 0.11 -7.18 -10.40
CA ILE A 39 0.32 -7.84 -9.13
C ILE A 39 -0.77 -7.39 -8.16
N ASN A 40 -1.23 -8.31 -7.30
CA ASN A 40 -2.18 -7.99 -6.24
C ASN A 40 -1.75 -6.75 -5.45
N ALA A 41 -2.69 -5.83 -5.26
CA ALA A 41 -2.41 -4.57 -4.57
C ALA A 41 -2.08 -4.83 -3.09
N LEU A 42 -1.07 -4.12 -2.59
CA LEU A 42 -0.72 -4.12 -1.18
C LEU A 42 -1.29 -2.86 -0.52
N PHE A 43 -2.12 -3.06 0.51
CA PHE A 43 -2.67 -2.01 1.35
C PHE A 43 -1.82 -1.80 2.59
N ILE A 44 -1.58 -0.54 2.98
CA ILE A 44 -0.80 -0.19 4.16
C ILE A 44 -1.55 0.84 5.00
N GLY A 45 -1.95 0.46 6.20
CA GLY A 45 -2.59 1.35 7.17
C GLY A 45 -1.78 1.50 8.46
N SER A 46 -2.33 2.26 9.40
CA SER A 46 -1.66 2.50 10.70
C SER A 46 -1.99 1.45 11.76
N ALA A 47 -3.18 0.87 11.71
CA ALA A 47 -3.61 -0.16 12.64
C ALA A 47 -3.18 -1.54 12.14
N ALA A 48 -2.65 -2.38 13.01
CA ALA A 48 -2.35 -3.78 12.66
C ALA A 48 -3.62 -4.57 12.35
N ASN A 49 -4.68 -4.36 13.14
CA ASN A 49 -6.01 -4.91 12.91
C ASN A 49 -7.04 -3.77 12.85
N PRO A 50 -7.34 -3.21 11.66
CA PRO A 50 -8.35 -2.18 11.49
C PRO A 50 -9.73 -2.62 11.96
N ARG A 51 -10.44 -1.73 12.67
CA ARG A 51 -11.79 -2.01 13.17
C ARG A 51 -12.79 -2.36 12.06
N CYS A 52 -12.59 -1.84 10.84
CA CYS A 52 -13.43 -2.13 9.69
C CYS A 52 -13.28 -3.57 9.16
N PHE A 53 -12.32 -4.35 9.65
CA PHE A 53 -12.19 -5.76 9.27
C PHE A 53 -13.12 -6.66 10.10
N SER A 54 -13.82 -6.10 11.09
CA SER A 54 -14.79 -6.84 11.92
C SER A 54 -14.22 -8.10 12.57
N GLY A 55 -12.94 -8.04 12.94
CA GLY A 55 -12.23 -9.16 13.59
C GLY A 55 -11.57 -10.16 12.62
N GLN A 56 -11.82 -10.04 11.32
CA GLN A 56 -11.17 -10.86 10.29
C GLN A 56 -9.77 -10.33 9.96
N SER A 57 -8.90 -11.22 9.52
CA SER A 57 -7.62 -10.89 8.90
C SER A 57 -7.83 -10.33 7.49
N ALA A 58 -6.82 -9.64 6.97
CA ALA A 58 -6.88 -9.14 5.59
C ALA A 58 -6.85 -10.28 4.57
N GLU A 59 -6.13 -11.34 4.90
CA GLU A 59 -6.05 -12.58 4.13
C GLU A 59 -7.43 -13.25 3.99
N GLU A 60 -8.21 -13.34 5.09
CA GLU A 60 -9.60 -13.83 5.05
C GLU A 60 -10.52 -12.93 4.19
N LEU A 61 -10.24 -11.64 4.15
CA LEU A 61 -10.96 -10.68 3.31
C LEU A 61 -10.44 -10.65 1.85
N GLY A 62 -9.43 -11.45 1.52
CA GLY A 62 -8.92 -11.60 0.15
C GLY A 62 -8.00 -10.49 -0.34
N PHE A 63 -7.36 -9.72 0.55
CA PHE A 63 -6.38 -8.70 0.15
C PHE A 63 -5.11 -8.70 1.01
N ILE A 64 -4.03 -8.17 0.44
CA ILE A 64 -2.74 -8.09 1.12
C ILE A 64 -2.71 -6.81 1.95
N TYR A 65 -2.51 -6.93 3.26
CA TYR A 65 -2.41 -5.79 4.17
C TYR A 65 -1.13 -5.83 5.01
N LYS A 66 -0.51 -4.66 5.20
CA LYS A 66 0.55 -4.46 6.17
C LYS A 66 0.25 -3.22 7.01
N SER A 67 0.88 -3.13 8.18
CA SER A 67 0.73 -1.95 9.03
C SER A 67 2.07 -1.28 9.33
N SER A 68 2.06 0.04 9.40
CA SER A 68 3.19 0.83 9.91
C SER A 68 2.67 2.02 10.71
N LYS A 69 3.42 2.50 11.71
CA LYS A 69 2.96 3.59 12.60
C LYS A 69 2.39 4.81 11.86
N LYS A 70 2.84 5.09 10.63
CA LYS A 70 2.40 6.26 9.82
C LYS A 70 1.44 5.89 8.68
N GLY A 71 1.06 4.63 8.51
CA GLY A 71 0.27 4.16 7.36
C GLY A 71 0.97 4.40 6.02
N ARG A 72 2.29 4.23 6.01
CA ARG A 72 3.18 4.44 4.85
C ARG A 72 4.07 3.23 4.63
N MET A 73 4.52 3.07 3.39
CA MET A 73 5.61 2.15 3.06
C MET A 73 6.89 2.53 3.82
N ASN A 74 7.58 1.53 4.36
CA ASN A 74 8.91 1.64 4.95
C ASN A 74 9.81 0.56 4.33
N ALA A 75 11.11 0.57 4.64
CA ALA A 75 12.08 -0.37 4.08
C ALA A 75 11.69 -1.84 4.30
N ASN A 76 11.26 -2.20 5.51
CA ASN A 76 10.89 -3.59 5.83
C ASN A 76 9.69 -4.08 5.00
N ILE A 77 8.64 -3.25 4.89
CA ILE A 77 7.46 -3.58 4.07
C ILE A 77 7.84 -3.63 2.60
N PHE A 78 8.71 -2.73 2.14
CA PHE A 78 9.17 -2.71 0.76
C PHE A 78 10.01 -3.94 0.40
N ASN A 79 10.94 -4.35 1.25
CA ASN A 79 11.76 -5.54 1.03
C ASN A 79 10.91 -6.81 1.00
N SER A 80 10.01 -6.98 1.97
CA SER A 80 9.08 -8.13 1.98
C SER A 80 8.16 -8.14 0.75
N TYR A 81 7.75 -6.96 0.26
CA TYR A 81 7.00 -6.85 -0.98
C TYR A 81 7.84 -7.25 -2.20
N LEU A 82 9.09 -6.79 -2.29
CA LEU A 82 10.01 -7.17 -3.37
C LEU A 82 10.29 -8.67 -3.39
N GLU A 83 10.56 -9.28 -2.24
CA GLU A 83 10.79 -10.74 -2.11
C GLU A 83 9.60 -11.55 -2.61
N SER A 84 8.37 -11.10 -2.30
CA SER A 84 7.15 -11.74 -2.80
C SER A 84 7.04 -11.65 -4.32
N ILE A 85 7.40 -10.51 -4.90
CA ILE A 85 7.40 -10.34 -6.35
C ILE A 85 8.48 -11.20 -6.99
N ASP A 86 9.69 -11.20 -6.43
CA ASP A 86 10.81 -11.97 -6.96
C ASP A 86 10.47 -13.47 -7.00
N THR A 87 9.88 -14.00 -5.93
CA THR A 87 9.40 -15.38 -5.87
C THR A 87 8.37 -15.66 -6.98
N MET A 88 7.35 -14.80 -7.13
CA MET A 88 6.35 -14.94 -8.20
C MET A 88 6.96 -14.91 -9.60
N MET A 89 8.00 -14.09 -9.82
CA MET A 89 8.63 -13.95 -11.13
C MET A 89 9.57 -15.13 -11.44
N VAL A 90 10.29 -15.64 -10.44
CA VAL A 90 11.09 -16.87 -10.56
C VAL A 90 10.20 -18.07 -10.87
N ASP A 91 9.07 -18.21 -10.16
CA ASP A 91 8.10 -19.30 -10.41
C ASP A 91 7.51 -19.25 -11.82
N GLN A 92 7.46 -18.06 -12.43
CA GLN A 92 7.01 -17.84 -13.81
C GLN A 92 8.14 -17.91 -14.84
N ASP A 93 9.39 -18.18 -14.44
CA ASP A 93 10.60 -18.11 -15.28
C ASP A 93 10.76 -16.75 -16.00
N ARG A 94 10.50 -15.66 -15.28
CA ARG A 94 10.53 -14.29 -15.80
C ARG A 94 11.62 -13.47 -15.13
N LYS A 95 12.34 -12.71 -15.95
CA LYS A 95 13.22 -11.63 -15.50
C LYS A 95 12.50 -10.30 -15.70
N VAL A 96 12.39 -9.51 -14.64
CA VAL A 96 11.68 -8.22 -14.67
C VAL A 96 12.54 -7.11 -14.10
N LEU A 97 12.30 -5.89 -14.60
CA LEU A 97 12.81 -4.65 -14.02
C LEU A 97 11.66 -3.91 -13.36
N ILE A 98 11.76 -3.68 -12.04
CA ILE A 98 10.77 -2.91 -11.30
C ILE A 98 11.26 -1.47 -11.19
N LEU A 99 10.50 -0.55 -11.80
CA LEU A 99 10.76 0.89 -11.68
C LEU A 99 10.03 1.45 -10.45
N VAL A 100 10.81 1.88 -9.47
CA VAL A 100 10.31 2.50 -8.23
C VAL A 100 10.63 3.98 -8.26
N ASP A 101 9.59 4.80 -8.11
CA ASP A 101 9.75 6.23 -7.94
C ASP A 101 10.17 6.53 -6.49
N ASP A 102 11.38 7.06 -6.33
CA ASP A 102 11.83 7.70 -5.10
C ASP A 102 11.75 9.22 -5.29
N ALA A 103 10.79 9.85 -4.62
CA ALA A 103 10.59 11.29 -4.70
C ALA A 103 10.70 11.93 -3.31
N PRO A 104 11.90 12.41 -2.92
CA PRO A 104 12.06 13.58 -2.08
C PRO A 104 11.73 14.86 -2.89
N PRO A 105 11.32 15.97 -2.24
CA PRO A 105 10.92 17.18 -2.96
C PRO A 105 12.08 17.82 -3.75
N GLN A 106 11.76 18.40 -4.90
CA GLN A 106 12.41 19.64 -5.37
C GLN A 106 11.81 20.83 -4.62
#